data_AF-A0A7K1ZJD4-F1
#
_entry.id   AF-A0A7K1ZJD4-F1
#
_cell.length_a   1.000
_cell.length_b   1.000
_cell.length_c   1.000
_cell.angle_alpha   90.00
_cell.angle_beta   90.00
_cell.angle_gamma   90.00
#
_symmetry.space_group_name_H-M   'P 1'
#
loop_
_entity.id
_entity.type
_entity.pdbx_description
1 polymer ?
#
loop_
_entity_poly.entity_id
_entity_poly.type
_entity_poly.pdbx_seq_one_letter_code
_entity_poly.pdbx_strand_id
1 'polypeptide(L)'
;MLRGKAFDVRVEGVQTDADSAAVFTVRIGEAAPRALEASRDGQVYLRDAEVASTGSISVELLRNGQVVAQAGMHVIPGWVSIIPPLIAIAAALILRQVIPALFLGLVVGAWVAKGMGFTALWTGLLDTFQVYVLAALIDPGHGAIILFSLMIGGMVGIISRNGGMQDIVERIVRRTRSPRKAQLATWVLGLLVFFDDYANTLVVGNTMRSVTDRFKVSREKLAYIVDSTAAPVACLALVTTWIGYEVGLIGAAIENLDGFTESAYSVFLQSIPYSFYPILAILFVFCVASSDRDFGPMYRAEQRARLTGQVSSPNAEIVQDEGESAAIAPKAGVKYRAMDAVLPIVVLVVSVLGGLYVTGEGDTLRDIIGTADSYGALMWGSLLGVITAVALSLGRRTLSLSETVNAWFAGVKSMLLACVILVLAWALSEITTVIYTADYLISVLGDSLPPGIVPLLIFVLAALTAFSTGSSWGAMGILMPLVIPLVWAILEINGLTGGDHHHILYSSVACVLTGAVCGDHCSPISDTTILSSMASGCDHIDHVRTQLPYALFVGVVAMLLGILPAGFGMPWWIGMAIGGGVLFFGLRIFGRSIPEA
;
A
#
# COMPACT_ATOMS: atom_id res chain seq x y z
N MET A 1 9.86 -17.77 -21.11
CA MET A 1 11.12 -18.26 -20.51
C MET A 1 12.22 -17.23 -20.70
N LEU A 2 13.23 -17.22 -19.82
CA LEU A 2 14.42 -16.37 -19.98
C LEU A 2 15.53 -17.11 -20.72
N ARG A 3 16.30 -16.37 -21.52
CA ARG A 3 17.52 -16.86 -22.15
C ARG A 3 18.50 -17.38 -21.09
N GLY A 4 18.97 -18.61 -21.26
CA GLY A 4 19.98 -19.22 -20.37
C GLY A 4 19.48 -19.64 -18.99
N LYS A 5 18.16 -19.60 -18.73
CA LYS A 5 17.58 -20.21 -17.52
C LYS A 5 17.31 -21.69 -17.78
N ALA A 6 17.70 -22.54 -16.83
CA ALA A 6 17.33 -23.95 -16.80
C ALA A 6 15.81 -24.10 -16.58
N PHE A 7 15.18 -25.03 -17.29
CA PHE A 7 13.78 -25.40 -17.09
C PHE A 7 13.56 -26.88 -17.34
N ASP A 8 12.52 -27.42 -16.73
CA ASP A 8 12.14 -28.82 -16.92
C ASP A 8 11.08 -28.96 -18.01
N VAL A 9 11.23 -29.97 -18.86
CA VAL A 9 10.19 -30.38 -19.82
C VAL A 9 9.54 -31.64 -19.28
N ARG A 10 8.25 -31.55 -18.96
CA ARG A 10 7.45 -32.68 -18.48
C ARG A 10 6.57 -33.22 -19.60
N VAL A 11 6.59 -34.54 -19.78
CA VAL A 11 5.73 -35.24 -20.74
C VAL A 11 4.76 -36.14 -19.97
N GLU A 12 3.47 -35.80 -20.04
CA GLU A 12 2.39 -36.56 -19.41
C GLU A 12 1.75 -37.56 -20.39
N GLY A 13 1.21 -38.67 -19.86
CA GLY A 13 0.49 -39.67 -20.65
C GLY A 13 1.38 -40.74 -21.33
N VAL A 14 2.65 -40.85 -20.94
CA VAL A 14 3.56 -41.90 -21.44
C VAL A 14 3.55 -43.09 -20.48
N GLN A 15 2.80 -44.15 -20.80
CA GLN A 15 2.89 -45.43 -20.09
C GLN A 15 4.29 -46.01 -20.31
N THR A 16 5.10 -46.12 -19.25
CA THR A 16 6.50 -46.56 -19.36
C THR A 16 6.72 -47.94 -18.72
N ASP A 17 7.01 -48.94 -19.55
CA ASP A 17 7.97 -50.00 -19.19
C ASP A 17 9.39 -49.47 -19.48
N ALA A 18 10.41 -49.88 -18.72
CA ALA A 18 11.77 -49.33 -18.77
C ALA A 18 12.41 -49.32 -20.18
N ASP A 19 12.02 -50.23 -21.08
CA ASP A 19 12.49 -50.29 -22.48
C ASP A 19 11.83 -49.27 -23.42
N SER A 20 10.72 -48.66 -23.02
CA SER A 20 9.96 -47.68 -23.82
C SER A 20 10.44 -46.23 -23.65
N ALA A 21 11.15 -45.91 -22.55
CA ALA A 21 11.70 -44.59 -22.28
C ALA A 21 12.85 -44.22 -23.25
N ALA A 22 13.62 -45.21 -23.71
CA ALA A 22 14.72 -45.02 -24.68
C ALA A 22 14.25 -44.59 -26.09
N VAL A 23 12.94 -44.64 -26.35
CA VAL A 23 12.34 -44.35 -27.66
C VAL A 23 11.94 -42.87 -27.80
N PHE A 24 11.77 -42.17 -26.68
CA PHE A 24 11.34 -40.77 -26.66
C PHE A 24 12.50 -39.82 -26.40
N THR A 25 12.67 -38.84 -27.29
CA THR A 25 13.66 -37.76 -27.15
C THR A 25 12.97 -36.42 -27.32
N VAL A 26 13.43 -35.39 -26.63
CA VAL A 26 12.96 -34.01 -26.81
C VAL A 26 14.00 -33.19 -27.56
N ARG A 27 13.58 -32.51 -28.63
CA ARG A 27 14.37 -31.51 -29.35
C ARG A 27 13.88 -30.12 -28.98
N ILE A 28 14.80 -29.22 -28.67
CA ILE A 28 14.49 -27.84 -28.33
C ILE A 28 15.18 -26.93 -29.35
N GLY A 29 14.39 -26.29 -30.22
CA GLY A 29 14.88 -25.51 -31.34
C GLY A 29 15.78 -26.32 -32.27
N GLU A 30 16.96 -25.79 -32.58
CA GLU A 30 17.95 -26.45 -33.45
C GLU A 30 18.91 -27.37 -32.68
N ALA A 31 18.73 -27.54 -31.36
CA ALA A 31 19.61 -28.39 -30.56
C ALA A 31 19.42 -29.88 -30.87
N ALA A 32 20.44 -30.69 -30.59
CA ALA A 32 20.35 -32.15 -30.72
C ALA A 32 19.28 -32.72 -29.76
N PRO A 33 18.49 -33.74 -30.19
CA PRO A 33 17.50 -34.37 -29.33
C PRO A 33 18.14 -34.96 -28.06
N ARG A 34 17.55 -34.68 -26.90
CA ARG A 34 17.99 -35.22 -25.61
C ARG A 34 17.04 -36.34 -25.16
N ALA A 35 17.59 -37.39 -24.58
CA ALA A 35 16.81 -38.48 -24.00
C ALA A 35 16.07 -38.01 -22.75
N LEU A 36 14.88 -38.58 -22.50
CA LEU A 36 14.09 -38.26 -21.32
C LEU A 36 14.39 -39.24 -20.18
N GLU A 37 14.40 -38.73 -18.95
CA GLU A 37 14.56 -39.51 -17.73
C GLU A 37 13.20 -40.02 -17.23
N ALA A 38 13.09 -41.32 -16.98
CA ALA A 38 11.87 -41.93 -16.47
C ALA A 38 11.74 -41.72 -14.95
N SER A 39 10.58 -41.23 -14.50
CA SER A 39 10.20 -41.17 -13.09
C SER A 39 9.37 -42.39 -12.70
N ARG A 40 9.38 -42.76 -11.41
CA ARG A 40 8.65 -43.92 -10.86
C ARG A 40 7.12 -43.80 -10.96
N ASP A 41 6.59 -42.61 -11.25
CA ASP A 41 5.16 -42.31 -11.28
C ASP A 41 4.56 -42.29 -12.71
N GLY A 42 5.22 -42.91 -13.70
CA GLY A 42 4.73 -42.99 -15.08
C GLY A 42 4.84 -41.67 -15.86
N GLN A 43 5.78 -40.81 -15.47
CA GLN A 43 6.03 -39.51 -16.09
C GLN A 43 7.49 -39.42 -16.54
N VAL A 44 7.74 -38.76 -17.66
CA VAL A 44 9.08 -38.65 -18.26
C VAL A 44 9.48 -37.17 -18.34
N TYR A 45 10.72 -36.86 -17.96
CA TYR A 45 11.20 -35.49 -17.83
C TYR A 45 12.51 -35.27 -18.58
N LEU A 46 12.69 -34.09 -19.13
CA LEU A 46 14.02 -33.54 -19.40
C LEU A 46 14.28 -32.48 -18.34
N ARG A 47 15.23 -32.74 -17.44
CA ARG A 47 15.64 -31.77 -16.42
C ARG A 47 16.70 -30.83 -16.94
N ASP A 48 16.72 -29.62 -16.39
CA ASP A 48 17.76 -28.61 -16.64
C ASP A 48 18.00 -28.33 -18.14
N ALA A 49 16.91 -28.25 -18.90
CA ALA A 49 16.99 -27.81 -20.28
C ALA A 49 17.31 -26.31 -20.34
N GLU A 50 18.28 -25.93 -21.16
CA GLU A 50 18.65 -24.53 -21.34
C GLU A 50 18.55 -24.14 -22.81
N VAL A 51 18.14 -22.89 -23.04
CA VAL A 51 18.08 -22.33 -24.39
C VAL A 51 18.89 -21.05 -24.46
N ALA A 52 19.95 -21.12 -25.28
CA ALA A 52 20.90 -20.03 -25.46
C ALA A 52 20.42 -18.96 -26.45
N SER A 53 19.41 -19.25 -27.28
CA SER A 53 18.83 -18.33 -28.26
C SER A 53 17.56 -17.65 -27.75
N THR A 54 17.25 -16.48 -28.29
CA THR A 54 16.02 -15.72 -28.01
C THR A 54 15.05 -15.82 -29.19
N GLY A 55 13.75 -15.74 -28.93
CA GLY A 55 12.70 -15.81 -29.94
C GLY A 55 11.75 -16.98 -29.71
N SER A 56 10.96 -17.29 -30.74
CA SER A 56 10.03 -18.42 -30.73
C SER A 56 10.76 -19.72 -31.05
N ILE A 57 10.68 -20.67 -30.13
CA ILE A 57 11.45 -21.92 -30.16
C ILE A 57 10.46 -23.07 -30.04
N SER A 58 10.61 -24.10 -30.88
CA SER A 58 9.80 -25.30 -30.77
C SER A 58 10.43 -26.30 -29.80
N VAL A 59 9.61 -26.83 -28.90
CA VAL A 59 9.90 -28.02 -28.12
C VAL A 59 9.16 -29.18 -28.78
N GLU A 60 9.90 -30.10 -29.37
CA GLU A 60 9.38 -31.21 -30.14
C GLU A 60 9.65 -32.51 -29.40
N LEU A 61 8.59 -33.27 -29.12
CA LEU A 61 8.68 -34.63 -28.65
C LEU A 61 8.82 -35.56 -29.85
N LEU A 62 9.92 -36.30 -29.92
CA LEU A 62 10.16 -37.28 -30.96
C LEU A 62 10.04 -38.70 -30.42
N ARG A 63 9.45 -39.60 -31.21
CA ARG A 63 9.46 -41.05 -31.02
C ARG A 63 10.11 -41.67 -32.25
N ASN A 64 11.23 -42.39 -32.08
CA ASN A 64 12.00 -42.94 -33.21
C ASN A 64 12.35 -41.89 -34.30
N GLY A 65 12.64 -40.65 -33.89
CA GLY A 65 12.98 -39.56 -34.81
C GLY A 65 11.80 -38.90 -35.55
N GLN A 66 10.56 -39.34 -35.30
CA GLN A 66 9.35 -38.66 -35.80
C GLN A 66 8.73 -37.78 -34.72
N VAL A 67 8.33 -36.56 -35.08
CA VAL A 67 7.65 -35.62 -34.18
C VAL A 67 6.25 -36.14 -33.86
N VAL A 68 5.98 -36.38 -32.57
CA VAL A 68 4.69 -36.87 -32.06
C VAL A 68 3.89 -35.76 -31.40
N ALA A 69 4.58 -34.78 -30.81
CA ALA A 69 3.97 -33.58 -30.25
C ALA A 69 4.94 -32.40 -30.40
N GLN A 70 4.40 -31.19 -30.50
CA GLN A 70 5.18 -29.97 -30.57
C GLN A 70 4.51 -28.89 -29.72
N ALA A 71 5.31 -28.18 -28.93
CA ALA A 71 4.91 -26.99 -28.20
C ALA A 71 5.79 -25.82 -28.64
N GLY A 72 5.21 -24.63 -28.75
CA GLY A 72 5.96 -23.40 -28.96
C GLY A 72 6.27 -22.74 -27.63
N MET A 73 7.51 -22.31 -27.43
CA MET A 73 7.91 -21.49 -26.29
C MET A 73 8.54 -20.18 -26.79
N HIS A 74 8.35 -19.11 -26.04
CA HIS A 74 9.01 -17.83 -26.32
C HIS A 74 10.11 -17.56 -25.29
N VAL A 75 11.32 -17.32 -25.77
CA VAL A 75 12.50 -17.03 -24.95
C VAL A 75 12.90 -15.57 -25.11
N ILE A 76 12.80 -14.80 -24.03
CA ILE A 76 13.15 -13.37 -24.01
C ILE A 76 14.53 -13.15 -23.36
N PRO A 77 15.26 -12.08 -23.75
CA PRO A 77 16.42 -11.64 -22.98
C PRO A 77 15.97 -11.22 -21.57
N GLY A 78 16.74 -11.61 -20.54
CA GLY A 78 16.42 -11.33 -19.15
C GLY A 78 16.12 -9.86 -18.84
N TRP A 79 16.94 -8.92 -19.34
CA TRP A 79 16.77 -7.48 -19.10
C TRP A 79 15.45 -6.90 -19.63
N VAL A 80 14.81 -7.57 -20.59
CA VAL A 80 13.51 -7.16 -21.14
C VAL A 80 12.39 -7.38 -20.11
N SER A 81 12.54 -8.35 -19.21
CA SER A 81 11.54 -8.63 -18.15
C SER A 81 11.34 -7.46 -17.18
N ILE A 82 12.35 -6.61 -16.97
CA ILE A 82 12.26 -5.45 -16.07
C ILE A 82 11.65 -4.21 -16.76
N ILE A 83 11.55 -4.20 -18.09
CA ILE A 83 11.04 -3.04 -18.84
C ILE A 83 9.60 -2.66 -18.41
N PRO A 84 8.64 -3.60 -18.29
CA PRO A 84 7.27 -3.26 -17.89
C PRO A 84 7.16 -2.49 -16.56
N PRO A 85 7.73 -2.97 -15.43
CA PRO A 85 7.67 -2.22 -14.18
C PRO A 85 8.47 -0.91 -14.23
N LEU A 86 9.61 -0.85 -14.94
CA LEU A 86 10.34 0.42 -15.11
C LEU A 86 9.55 1.45 -15.91
N ILE A 87 8.79 1.03 -16.93
CA ILE A 87 7.90 1.90 -17.67
C ILE A 87 6.74 2.35 -16.78
N ALA A 88 6.18 1.47 -15.94
CA ALA A 88 5.16 1.88 -14.98
C ALA A 88 5.70 2.97 -14.05
N ILE A 89 6.89 2.78 -13.47
CA ILE A 89 7.54 3.80 -12.62
C ILE A 89 7.81 5.07 -13.43
N ALA A 90 8.49 4.99 -14.57
CA ALA A 90 8.85 6.17 -15.37
C ALA A 90 7.63 6.94 -15.86
N ALA A 91 6.58 6.25 -16.32
CA ALA A 91 5.32 6.86 -16.72
C ALA A 91 4.60 7.50 -15.54
N ALA A 92 4.64 6.88 -14.36
CA ALA A 92 4.10 7.47 -13.15
C ALA A 92 4.80 8.79 -12.79
N LEU A 93 6.14 8.83 -12.91
CA LEU A 93 6.94 10.04 -12.68
C LEU A 93 6.70 11.14 -13.74
N ILE A 94 6.50 10.76 -15.02
CA ILE A 94 6.34 11.72 -16.13
C ILE A 94 4.89 12.21 -16.25
N LEU A 95 3.93 11.28 -16.29
CA LEU A 95 2.51 11.57 -16.49
C LEU A 95 1.86 12.13 -15.22
N ARG A 96 2.46 11.86 -14.05
CA ARG A 96 1.88 12.20 -12.73
C ARG A 96 0.47 11.61 -12.56
N GLN A 97 0.27 10.42 -13.11
CA GLN A 97 -1.02 9.73 -13.14
C GLN A 97 -0.78 8.22 -13.00
N VAL A 98 -1.31 7.62 -11.95
CA VAL A 98 -1.05 6.22 -11.57
C VAL A 98 -1.72 5.24 -12.51
N ILE A 99 -3.03 5.40 -12.76
CA ILE A 99 -3.83 4.46 -13.56
C ILE A 99 -3.24 4.30 -14.98
N PRO A 100 -2.97 5.39 -15.74
CA PRO A 100 -2.34 5.27 -17.05
C PRO A 100 -0.94 4.65 -16.99
N ALA A 101 -0.18 4.91 -15.93
CA ALA A 101 1.17 4.37 -15.76
C ALA A 101 1.17 2.85 -15.53
N LEU A 102 0.33 2.36 -14.62
CA LEU A 102 0.13 0.92 -14.39
C LEU A 102 -0.39 0.23 -15.66
N PHE A 103 -1.38 0.83 -16.32
CA PHE A 103 -1.93 0.29 -17.56
C PHE A 103 -0.87 0.21 -18.66
N LEU A 104 -0.05 1.26 -18.84
CA LEU A 104 1.04 1.27 -19.82
C LEU A 104 2.09 0.21 -19.51
N GLY A 105 2.51 0.08 -18.25
CA GLY A 105 3.41 -0.97 -17.80
C GLY A 105 2.85 -2.36 -18.14
N LEU A 106 1.58 -2.59 -17.84
CA LEU A 106 0.88 -3.85 -18.16
C LEU A 106 0.80 -4.12 -19.67
N VAL A 107 0.49 -3.12 -20.50
CA VAL A 107 0.50 -3.25 -21.97
C VAL A 107 1.88 -3.66 -22.48
N VAL A 108 2.94 -3.03 -21.97
CA VAL A 108 4.31 -3.39 -22.36
C VAL A 108 4.66 -4.79 -21.89
N GLY A 109 4.24 -5.19 -20.68
CA GLY A 109 4.41 -6.56 -20.19
C GLY A 109 3.72 -7.60 -21.07
N ALA A 110 2.46 -7.37 -21.44
CA ALA A 110 1.71 -8.25 -22.33
C ALA A 110 2.34 -8.33 -23.72
N TRP A 111 2.89 -7.20 -24.22
CA TRP A 111 3.62 -7.17 -25.48
C TRP A 111 4.93 -7.98 -25.42
N VAL A 112 5.67 -7.88 -24.32
CA VAL A 112 6.88 -8.67 -24.06
C VAL A 112 6.56 -10.16 -23.96
N ALA A 113 5.51 -10.53 -23.22
CA ALA A 113 5.07 -11.92 -23.06
C ALA A 113 4.69 -12.57 -24.40
N LYS A 114 4.18 -11.79 -25.36
CA LYS A 114 3.84 -12.23 -26.72
C LYS A 114 4.97 -12.10 -27.75
N GLY A 115 6.17 -11.74 -27.31
CA GLY A 115 7.37 -11.75 -28.15
C GLY A 115 7.60 -10.52 -29.01
N MET A 116 7.12 -9.35 -28.57
CA MET A 116 7.56 -8.02 -29.03
C MET A 116 7.33 -7.68 -30.53
N GLY A 117 6.56 -8.47 -31.27
CA GLY A 117 6.15 -8.13 -32.65
C GLY A 117 5.11 -7.00 -32.73
N PHE A 118 4.92 -6.41 -33.92
CA PHE A 118 3.87 -5.39 -34.13
C PHE A 118 2.44 -5.94 -33.90
N THR A 119 2.18 -7.16 -34.38
CA THR A 119 0.92 -7.88 -34.12
C THR A 119 0.79 -8.27 -32.64
N ALA A 120 1.91 -8.56 -31.98
CA ALA A 120 1.96 -8.82 -30.54
C ALA A 120 1.62 -7.57 -29.72
N LEU A 121 1.91 -6.36 -30.21
CA LEU A 121 1.52 -5.13 -29.52
C LEU A 121 0.00 -4.98 -29.49
N TRP A 122 -0.66 -5.17 -30.64
CA TRP A 122 -2.13 -5.09 -30.72
C TRP A 122 -2.79 -6.20 -29.90
N THR A 123 -2.36 -7.44 -30.08
CA THR A 123 -2.93 -8.58 -29.34
C THR A 123 -2.53 -8.57 -27.86
N GLY A 124 -1.41 -7.96 -27.48
CA GLY A 124 -1.00 -7.74 -26.10
C GLY A 124 -1.82 -6.64 -25.41
N LEU A 125 -2.16 -5.57 -26.12
CA LEU A 125 -3.11 -4.55 -25.65
C LEU A 125 -4.49 -5.17 -25.37
N LEU A 126 -4.98 -6.03 -26.26
CA LEU A 126 -6.27 -6.72 -26.02
C LEU A 126 -6.18 -7.69 -24.84
N ASP A 127 -5.11 -8.49 -24.76
CA ASP A 127 -4.86 -9.42 -23.65
C ASP A 127 -4.69 -8.72 -22.31
N THR A 128 -4.15 -7.51 -22.30
CA THR A 128 -4.08 -6.66 -21.09
C THR A 128 -5.45 -6.60 -20.41
N PHE A 129 -6.51 -6.35 -21.17
CA PHE A 129 -7.85 -6.24 -20.60
C PHE A 129 -8.55 -7.61 -20.45
N GLN A 130 -8.55 -8.43 -21.50
CA GLN A 130 -9.34 -9.68 -21.50
C GLN A 130 -8.71 -10.84 -20.73
N VAL A 131 -7.37 -10.85 -20.56
CA VAL A 131 -6.64 -11.91 -19.84
C VAL A 131 -6.23 -11.39 -18.47
N TYR A 132 -5.34 -10.40 -18.42
CA TYR A 132 -4.67 -10.04 -17.17
C TYR A 132 -5.58 -9.26 -16.20
N VAL A 133 -6.24 -8.19 -16.67
CA VAL A 133 -7.20 -7.43 -15.84
C VAL A 133 -8.39 -8.29 -15.44
N LEU A 134 -8.92 -9.09 -16.37
CA LEU A 134 -10.03 -9.99 -16.05
C LEU A 134 -9.63 -11.05 -15.02
N ALA A 135 -8.49 -11.72 -15.20
CA ALA A 135 -7.97 -12.71 -14.24
C ALA A 135 -7.78 -12.10 -12.85
N ALA A 136 -7.19 -10.91 -12.79
CA ALA A 136 -7.04 -10.17 -11.53
C ALA A 136 -8.38 -9.86 -10.86
N LEU A 137 -9.43 -9.55 -11.64
CA LEU A 137 -10.74 -9.19 -11.11
C LEU A 137 -11.57 -10.41 -10.64
N ILE A 138 -11.42 -11.57 -11.29
CA ILE A 138 -12.21 -12.78 -10.97
C ILE A 138 -11.54 -13.68 -9.94
N ASP A 139 -10.30 -13.39 -9.55
CA ASP A 139 -9.61 -14.11 -8.48
C ASP A 139 -10.43 -14.00 -7.16
N PRO A 140 -10.72 -15.11 -6.48
CA PRO A 140 -11.53 -15.10 -5.26
C PRO A 140 -10.93 -14.26 -4.12
N GLY A 141 -9.60 -14.26 -3.95
CA GLY A 141 -8.91 -13.50 -2.92
C GLY A 141 -8.97 -12.00 -3.19
N HIS A 142 -8.66 -11.60 -4.42
CA HIS A 142 -8.81 -10.24 -4.92
C HIS A 142 -10.26 -9.74 -4.81
N GLY A 143 -11.23 -10.57 -5.18
CA GLY A 143 -12.66 -10.28 -5.04
C GLY A 143 -13.08 -10.05 -3.59
N ALA A 144 -12.56 -10.85 -2.65
CA ALA A 144 -12.78 -10.68 -1.22
C ALA A 144 -12.24 -9.32 -0.72
N ILE A 145 -11.04 -8.93 -1.15
CA ILE A 145 -10.42 -7.63 -0.82
C ILE A 145 -11.25 -6.46 -1.35
N ILE A 146 -11.68 -6.52 -2.61
CA ILE A 146 -12.52 -5.47 -3.21
C ILE A 146 -13.83 -5.35 -2.42
N LEU A 147 -14.50 -6.47 -2.15
CA LEU A 147 -15.77 -6.46 -1.43
C LEU A 147 -15.62 -5.85 -0.03
N PHE A 148 -14.61 -6.31 0.71
CA PHE A 148 -14.26 -5.79 2.02
C PHE A 148 -14.01 -4.27 1.99
N SER A 149 -13.19 -3.80 1.05
CA SER A 149 -12.79 -2.39 0.94
C SER A 149 -14.00 -1.49 0.65
N LEU A 150 -14.89 -1.92 -0.26
CA LEU A 150 -16.13 -1.21 -0.56
C LEU A 150 -17.10 -1.22 0.62
N MET A 151 -17.19 -2.33 1.38
CA MET A 151 -18.02 -2.39 2.58
C MET A 151 -17.53 -1.43 3.67
N ILE A 152 -16.22 -1.36 3.94
CA ILE A 152 -15.69 -0.39 4.92
C ILE A 152 -15.92 1.03 4.43
N GLY A 153 -15.60 1.35 3.17
CA GLY A 153 -15.86 2.68 2.61
C GLY A 153 -17.32 3.09 2.79
N GLY A 154 -18.26 2.19 2.48
CA GLY A 154 -19.69 2.44 2.68
C GLY A 154 -20.09 2.59 4.16
N MET A 155 -19.52 1.80 5.07
CA MET A 155 -19.71 1.99 6.52
C MET A 155 -19.25 3.39 6.95
N VAL A 156 -18.08 3.82 6.50
CA VAL A 156 -17.51 5.14 6.78
C VAL A 156 -18.42 6.26 6.26
N GLY A 157 -18.99 6.10 5.07
CA GLY A 157 -19.99 7.01 4.53
C GLY A 157 -21.23 7.15 5.43
N ILE A 158 -21.76 6.04 5.94
CA ILE A 158 -22.91 6.04 6.87
C ILE A 158 -22.59 6.75 8.18
N ILE A 159 -21.48 6.39 8.85
CA ILE A 159 -21.13 6.95 10.16
C ILE A 159 -20.72 8.42 10.10
N SER A 160 -20.22 8.87 8.95
CA SER A 160 -19.95 10.28 8.71
C SER A 160 -21.26 11.06 8.54
N ARG A 161 -22.17 10.54 7.71
CA ARG A 161 -23.46 11.21 7.42
C ARG A 161 -24.43 11.22 8.61
N ASN A 162 -24.41 10.16 9.44
CA ASN A 162 -25.26 10.08 10.63
C ASN A 162 -24.78 10.98 11.79
N GLY A 163 -23.60 11.59 11.65
CA GLY A 163 -23.03 12.55 12.60
C GLY A 163 -22.42 11.93 13.86
N GLY A 164 -22.15 10.63 13.86
CA GLY A 164 -21.47 9.97 14.98
C GLY A 164 -20.11 10.59 15.29
N MET A 165 -19.38 10.99 14.25
CA MET A 165 -18.10 11.66 14.39
C MET A 165 -18.18 13.05 15.03
N GLN A 166 -19.26 13.79 14.77
CA GLN A 166 -19.41 15.17 15.25
C GLN A 166 -19.53 15.24 16.78
N ASP A 167 -20.23 14.29 17.42
CA ASP A 167 -20.33 14.23 18.90
C ASP A 167 -18.99 13.87 19.56
N ILE A 168 -18.15 13.05 18.91
CA ILE A 168 -16.78 12.77 19.40
C ILE A 168 -16.01 14.08 19.48
N VAL A 169 -16.08 14.88 18.41
CA VAL A 169 -15.39 16.16 18.35
C VAL A 169 -15.96 17.15 19.38
N GLU A 170 -17.27 17.34 19.46
CA GLU A 170 -17.89 18.28 20.43
C GLU A 170 -17.47 17.99 21.89
N ARG A 171 -17.35 16.71 22.26
CA ARG A 171 -16.89 16.30 23.61
C ARG A 171 -15.44 16.66 23.87
N ILE A 172 -14.59 16.61 22.86
CA ILE A 172 -13.18 16.96 22.95
C ILE A 172 -13.02 18.48 23.00
N VAL A 173 -13.76 19.21 22.15
CA VAL A 173 -13.76 20.67 22.09
C VAL A 173 -14.13 21.32 23.44
N ARG A 174 -15.05 20.73 24.21
CA ARG A 174 -15.40 21.21 25.56
C ARG A 174 -14.21 21.28 26.54
N ARG A 175 -13.16 20.49 26.30
CA ARG A 175 -11.95 20.44 27.15
C ARG A 175 -10.82 21.32 26.62
N THR A 176 -10.98 21.91 25.43
CA THR A 176 -9.98 22.76 24.80
C THR A 176 -10.02 24.18 25.37
N ARG A 177 -8.93 24.59 26.03
CA ARG A 177 -8.83 25.90 26.73
C ARG A 177 -7.63 26.76 26.32
N SER A 178 -6.77 26.27 25.43
CA SER A 178 -5.52 26.92 25.05
C SER A 178 -5.10 26.44 23.66
N PRO A 179 -4.27 27.20 22.92
CA PRO A 179 -3.78 26.79 21.61
C PRO A 179 -3.10 25.42 21.60
N ARG A 180 -2.25 25.15 22.59
CA ARG A 180 -1.60 23.84 22.79
C ARG A 180 -2.60 22.69 22.89
N LYS A 181 -3.60 22.86 23.77
CA LYS A 181 -4.70 21.90 23.93
C LYS A 181 -5.55 21.74 22.67
N ALA A 182 -5.68 22.79 21.84
CA ALA A 182 -6.41 22.70 20.58
C ALA A 182 -5.66 21.82 19.57
N GLN A 183 -4.35 22.04 19.43
CA GLN A 183 -3.49 21.22 18.57
C GLN A 183 -3.44 19.76 19.05
N LEU A 184 -3.28 19.54 20.36
CA LEU A 184 -3.30 18.19 20.94
C LEU A 184 -4.66 17.51 20.80
N ALA A 185 -5.76 18.27 20.90
CA ALA A 185 -7.09 17.75 20.63
C ALA A 185 -7.25 17.31 19.17
N THR A 186 -6.76 18.10 18.21
CA THR A 186 -6.72 17.72 16.79
C THR A 186 -5.91 16.44 16.60
N TRP A 187 -4.72 16.36 17.20
CA TRP A 187 -3.85 15.18 17.10
C TRP A 187 -4.53 13.92 17.67
N VAL A 188 -5.14 14.01 18.87
CA VAL A 188 -5.90 12.88 19.45
C VAL A 188 -7.07 12.50 18.56
N LEU A 189 -7.80 13.48 18.01
CA LEU A 189 -8.90 13.20 17.09
C LEU A 189 -8.43 12.45 15.85
N GLY A 190 -7.34 12.88 15.21
CA GLY A 190 -6.76 12.17 14.08
C GLY A 190 -6.40 10.72 14.43
N LEU A 191 -5.80 10.47 15.60
CA LEU A 191 -5.55 9.10 16.05
C LEU A 191 -6.82 8.27 16.31
N LEU A 192 -7.93 8.91 16.71
CA LEU A 192 -9.20 8.22 16.97
C LEU A 192 -9.98 7.93 15.69
N VAL A 193 -9.80 8.74 14.64
CA VAL A 193 -10.38 8.52 13.30
C VAL A 193 -9.39 7.71 12.43
N PHE A 194 -8.80 6.65 12.99
CA PHE A 194 -7.76 5.87 12.31
C PHE A 194 -8.26 4.99 11.16
N PHE A 195 -9.56 4.74 11.10
CA PHE A 195 -10.14 3.72 10.23
C PHE A 195 -10.20 4.12 8.75
N ASP A 196 -10.13 5.41 8.43
CA ASP A 196 -10.11 5.93 7.05
C ASP A 196 -9.45 7.32 6.99
N ASP A 197 -8.47 7.50 6.10
CA ASP A 197 -7.68 8.72 5.97
C ASP A 197 -8.47 9.88 5.39
N TYR A 198 -9.39 9.64 4.45
CA TYR A 198 -10.21 10.71 3.85
C TYR A 198 -11.25 11.23 4.84
N ALA A 199 -11.93 10.32 5.54
CA ALA A 199 -12.86 10.67 6.60
C ALA A 199 -12.14 11.35 7.76
N ASN A 200 -10.96 10.88 8.15
CA ASN A 200 -10.12 11.57 9.14
C ASN A 200 -9.86 13.01 8.71
N THR A 201 -9.35 13.19 7.50
CA THR A 201 -8.98 14.49 6.96
C THR A 201 -10.16 15.46 6.92
N LEU A 202 -11.28 15.01 6.34
CA LEU A 202 -12.48 15.82 6.19
C LEU A 202 -13.16 16.12 7.52
N VAL A 203 -13.32 15.13 8.40
CA VAL A 203 -14.04 15.30 9.66
C VAL A 203 -13.21 16.13 10.64
N VAL A 204 -11.95 15.73 10.86
CA VAL A 204 -11.08 16.38 11.83
C VAL A 204 -10.72 17.79 11.35
N GLY A 205 -10.33 17.94 10.08
CA GLY A 205 -10.03 19.23 9.47
C GLY A 205 -11.19 20.21 9.56
N ASN A 206 -12.37 19.86 9.02
CA ASN A 206 -13.51 20.78 8.98
C ASN A 206 -14.00 21.15 10.38
N THR A 207 -14.00 20.20 11.31
CA THR A 207 -14.52 20.46 12.64
C THR A 207 -13.54 21.25 13.50
N MET A 208 -12.25 20.90 13.45
CA MET A 208 -11.25 21.58 14.25
C MET A 208 -10.93 22.97 13.73
N ARG A 209 -11.20 23.29 12.46
CA ARG A 209 -11.02 24.63 11.87
C ARG A 209 -11.56 25.75 12.76
N SER A 210 -12.84 25.70 13.13
CA SER A 210 -13.47 26.73 13.98
C SER A 210 -12.87 26.81 15.39
N VAL A 211 -12.40 25.67 15.90
CA VAL A 211 -11.81 25.54 17.24
C VAL A 211 -10.41 26.14 17.25
N THR A 212 -9.57 25.77 16.29
CA THR A 212 -8.20 26.28 16.12
C THR A 212 -8.20 27.76 15.78
N ASP A 213 -9.16 28.24 14.97
CA ASP A 213 -9.32 29.65 14.64
C ASP A 213 -9.56 30.49 15.91
N ARG A 214 -10.43 30.01 16.82
CA ARG A 214 -10.69 30.68 18.11
C ARG A 214 -9.43 30.83 18.98
N PHE A 215 -8.51 29.87 18.88
CA PHE A 215 -7.23 29.90 19.60
C PHE A 215 -6.09 30.47 18.74
N LYS A 216 -6.39 31.08 17.59
CA LYS A 216 -5.42 31.73 16.69
C LYS A 216 -4.31 30.79 16.19
N VAL A 217 -4.60 29.50 16.04
CA VAL A 217 -3.67 28.53 15.42
C VAL A 217 -3.78 28.71 13.90
N SER A 218 -2.67 28.73 13.19
CA SER A 218 -2.65 28.83 11.72
C SER A 218 -3.34 27.62 11.08
N ARG A 219 -4.04 27.85 9.98
CA ARG A 219 -4.74 26.76 9.28
C ARG A 219 -3.76 25.83 8.56
N GLU A 220 -2.58 26.33 8.19
CA GLU A 220 -1.48 25.51 7.68
C GLU A 220 -1.01 24.48 8.72
N LYS A 221 -0.93 24.88 10.00
CA LYS A 221 -0.58 23.96 11.10
C LYS A 221 -1.69 22.97 11.41
N LEU A 222 -2.96 23.40 11.34
CA LEU A 222 -4.09 22.47 11.42
C LEU A 222 -4.00 21.41 10.32
N ALA A 223 -3.80 21.83 9.07
CA ALA A 223 -3.65 20.91 7.94
C ALA A 223 -2.50 19.93 8.16
N TYR A 224 -1.33 20.40 8.62
CA TYR A 224 -0.20 19.52 8.96
C TYR A 224 -0.54 18.46 10.01
N ILE A 225 -1.24 18.84 11.10
CA ILE A 225 -1.62 17.89 12.16
C ILE A 225 -2.61 16.86 11.60
N VAL A 226 -3.60 17.30 10.84
CA VAL A 226 -4.61 16.43 10.23
C VAL A 226 -3.96 15.44 9.26
N ASP A 227 -3.17 15.95 8.31
CA ASP A 227 -2.52 15.13 7.29
C ASP A 227 -1.60 14.07 7.92
N SER A 228 -0.75 14.51 8.87
CA SER A 228 0.19 13.63 9.55
C SER A 228 -0.44 12.68 10.58
N THR A 229 -1.76 12.71 10.76
CA THR A 229 -2.52 11.75 11.57
C THR A 229 -3.55 10.96 10.76
N ALA A 230 -3.66 11.23 9.44
CA ALA A 230 -4.51 10.48 8.52
C ALA A 230 -3.73 9.29 7.93
N ALA A 231 -2.98 9.50 6.85
CA ALA A 231 -2.26 8.44 6.14
C ALA A 231 -1.24 7.67 7.03
N PRO A 232 -0.44 8.31 7.90
CA PRO A 232 0.47 7.59 8.80
C PRO A 232 -0.24 6.61 9.73
N VAL A 233 -1.42 6.97 10.23
CA VAL A 233 -2.18 6.10 11.14
C VAL A 233 -2.86 4.99 10.34
N ALA A 234 -3.40 5.31 9.17
CA ALA A 234 -4.05 4.34 8.29
C ALA A 234 -3.10 3.18 7.91
N CYS A 235 -1.82 3.49 7.67
CA CYS A 235 -0.75 2.54 7.38
C CYS A 235 -0.33 1.66 8.57
N LEU A 236 -0.58 2.09 9.82
CA LEU A 236 -0.19 1.35 11.03
C LEU A 236 -1.32 0.54 11.66
N ALA A 237 -2.56 0.96 11.43
CA ALA A 237 -3.70 0.40 12.14
C ALA A 237 -4.13 -0.95 11.55
N LEU A 238 -4.46 -1.88 12.45
CA LEU A 238 -4.76 -3.28 12.12
C LEU A 238 -6.05 -3.47 11.30
N VAL A 239 -6.94 -2.48 11.37
CA VAL A 239 -8.27 -2.51 10.76
C VAL A 239 -8.59 -1.10 10.27
N THR A 240 -8.40 -0.88 8.98
CA THR A 240 -8.63 0.40 8.28
C THR A 240 -9.16 0.14 6.88
N THR A 241 -9.42 1.19 6.11
CA THR A 241 -9.65 1.08 4.65
C THR A 241 -8.41 0.63 3.87
N TRP A 242 -7.20 0.78 4.44
CA TRP A 242 -5.94 0.42 3.77
C TRP A 242 -5.59 -1.05 3.91
N ILE A 243 -6.01 -1.72 5.00
CA ILE A 243 -5.56 -3.09 5.30
C ILE A 243 -5.86 -4.08 4.16
N GLY A 244 -7.04 -3.98 3.54
CA GLY A 244 -7.41 -4.87 2.42
C GLY A 244 -6.48 -4.68 1.23
N TYR A 245 -6.13 -3.43 0.95
CA TYR A 245 -5.24 -3.07 -0.14
C TYR A 245 -3.80 -3.50 0.11
N GLU A 246 -3.25 -3.18 1.29
CA GLU A 246 -1.87 -3.54 1.65
C GLU A 246 -1.69 -5.06 1.67
N VAL A 247 -2.60 -5.78 2.35
CA VAL A 247 -2.59 -7.25 2.41
C VAL A 247 -2.82 -7.86 1.03
N GLY A 248 -3.66 -7.24 0.19
CA GLY A 248 -3.91 -7.68 -1.17
C GLY A 248 -2.70 -7.56 -2.08
N LEU A 249 -1.94 -6.48 -1.98
CA LEU A 249 -0.70 -6.31 -2.72
C LEU A 249 0.40 -7.25 -2.23
N ILE A 250 0.53 -7.43 -0.90
CA ILE A 250 1.49 -8.36 -0.31
C ILE A 250 1.15 -9.78 -0.76
N GLY A 251 -0.12 -10.19 -0.66
CA GLY A 251 -0.60 -11.53 -1.07
C GLY A 251 -0.24 -11.88 -2.50
N ALA A 252 -0.57 -11.00 -3.45
CA ALA A 252 -0.26 -11.21 -4.85
C ALA A 252 1.25 -11.27 -5.15
N ALA A 253 2.09 -10.69 -4.30
CA ALA A 253 3.53 -10.68 -4.48
C ALA A 253 4.24 -11.89 -3.84
N ILE A 254 3.61 -12.52 -2.82
CA ILE A 254 4.17 -13.70 -2.15
C ILE A 254 3.68 -15.04 -2.72
N GLU A 255 2.55 -15.05 -3.45
CA GLU A 255 1.90 -16.28 -3.93
C GLU A 255 2.82 -17.20 -4.75
N ASN A 256 3.77 -16.62 -5.50
CA ASN A 256 4.69 -17.34 -6.38
C ASN A 256 6.12 -17.45 -5.82
N LEU A 257 6.33 -17.22 -4.52
CA LEU A 257 7.65 -17.34 -3.90
C LEU A 257 7.88 -18.75 -3.35
N ASP A 258 8.81 -19.47 -3.96
CA ASP A 258 9.21 -20.80 -3.51
C ASP A 258 9.78 -20.73 -2.08
N GLY A 259 9.26 -21.59 -1.19
CA GLY A 259 9.70 -21.71 0.20
C GLY A 259 9.18 -20.65 1.16
N PHE A 260 8.34 -19.71 0.71
CA PHE A 260 7.70 -18.72 1.58
C PHE A 260 6.35 -19.22 2.11
N THR A 261 6.18 -19.29 3.43
CA THR A 261 4.99 -19.93 4.06
C THR A 261 4.15 -19.00 4.91
N GLU A 262 4.52 -17.73 5.07
CA GLU A 262 3.76 -16.79 5.89
C GLU A 262 2.55 -16.22 5.12
N SER A 263 1.42 -16.04 5.80
CA SER A 263 0.27 -15.35 5.22
C SER A 263 0.56 -13.85 4.99
N ALA A 264 -0.10 -13.25 4.00
CA ALA A 264 0.06 -11.83 3.69
C ALA A 264 -0.25 -10.93 4.90
N TYR A 265 -1.25 -11.29 5.70
CA TYR A 265 -1.58 -10.58 6.94
C TYR A 265 -0.46 -10.69 7.98
N SER A 266 0.16 -11.87 8.14
CA SER A 266 1.33 -12.04 9.02
C SER A 266 2.48 -11.12 8.60
N VAL A 267 2.82 -11.11 7.30
CA VAL A 267 3.87 -10.24 6.76
C VAL A 267 3.57 -8.76 7.04
N PHE A 268 2.33 -8.33 6.83
CA PHE A 268 1.90 -6.98 7.18
C PHE A 268 2.13 -6.69 8.68
N LEU A 269 1.65 -7.55 9.59
CA LEU A 269 1.85 -7.37 11.03
C LEU A 269 3.33 -7.27 11.43
N GLN A 270 4.18 -8.11 10.83
CA GLN A 270 5.62 -8.10 11.09
C GLN A 270 6.31 -6.87 10.49
N SER A 271 5.72 -6.21 9.50
CA SER A 271 6.23 -4.97 8.90
C SER A 271 5.96 -3.74 9.78
N ILE A 272 4.89 -3.72 10.58
CA ILE A 272 4.48 -2.57 11.42
C ILE A 272 5.62 -2.02 12.31
N PRO A 273 6.40 -2.85 13.04
CA PRO A 273 7.50 -2.35 13.87
C PRO A 273 8.61 -1.63 13.09
N TYR A 274 8.75 -1.94 11.79
CA TYR A 274 9.72 -1.31 10.87
C TYR A 274 9.15 -0.07 10.15
N SER A 275 7.90 0.31 10.42
CA SER A 275 7.26 1.50 9.86
C SER A 275 7.75 2.79 10.53
N PHE A 276 9.05 3.06 10.42
CA PHE A 276 9.74 4.17 11.09
C PHE A 276 9.13 5.53 10.76
N TYR A 277 8.84 5.82 9.49
CA TYR A 277 8.36 7.15 9.10
C TYR A 277 6.99 7.50 9.73
N PRO A 278 5.91 6.69 9.61
CA PRO A 278 4.63 6.99 10.23
C PRO A 278 4.70 7.13 11.74
N ILE A 279 5.39 6.21 12.43
CA ILE A 279 5.49 6.24 13.89
C ILE A 279 6.23 7.50 14.34
N LEU A 280 7.35 7.83 13.69
CA LEU A 280 8.12 9.03 13.99
C LEU A 280 7.38 10.32 13.59
N ALA A 281 6.59 10.31 12.51
CA ALA A 281 5.77 11.44 12.09
C ALA A 281 4.68 11.75 13.13
N ILE A 282 3.93 10.74 13.56
CA ILE A 282 2.91 10.87 14.61
C ILE A 282 3.52 11.41 15.91
N LEU A 283 4.69 10.87 16.31
CA LEU A 283 5.44 11.35 17.47
C LEU A 283 5.92 12.79 17.30
N PHE A 284 6.38 13.16 16.10
CA PHE A 284 6.89 14.49 15.83
C PHE A 284 5.78 15.53 15.86
N VAL A 285 4.62 15.24 15.29
CA VAL A 285 3.42 16.09 15.37
C VAL A 285 3.03 16.28 16.84
N PHE A 286 3.05 15.23 17.65
CA PHE A 286 2.85 15.36 19.10
C PHE A 286 3.87 16.29 19.75
N CYS A 287 5.16 16.19 19.40
CA CYS A 287 6.21 17.08 19.91
C CYS A 287 5.97 18.54 19.50
N VAL A 288 5.55 18.79 18.26
CA VAL A 288 5.21 20.12 17.73
C VAL A 288 3.99 20.69 18.44
N ALA A 289 2.88 19.94 18.48
CA ALA A 289 1.63 20.32 19.12
C ALA A 289 1.78 20.52 20.65
N SER A 290 2.67 19.76 21.29
CA SER A 290 2.93 19.83 22.72
C SER A 290 4.04 20.81 23.09
N SER A 291 4.81 21.41 22.19
CA SER A 291 5.89 22.33 22.59
C SER A 291 5.64 23.78 22.24
N ASP A 292 4.64 24.06 21.38
CA ASP A 292 4.42 25.38 20.77
C ASP A 292 5.72 25.97 20.17
N ARG A 293 6.57 25.07 19.68
CA ARG A 293 7.79 25.40 18.94
C ARG A 293 7.60 25.00 17.50
N ASP A 294 8.00 25.91 16.63
CA ASP A 294 7.97 25.70 15.19
C ASP A 294 9.25 26.25 14.56
N PHE A 295 9.56 25.80 13.36
CA PHE A 295 10.68 26.30 12.57
C PHE A 295 10.27 26.49 11.10
N GLY A 296 11.15 27.16 10.35
CA GLY A 296 10.95 27.37 8.91
C GLY A 296 9.69 28.20 8.59
N PRO A 297 8.99 27.89 7.48
CA PRO A 297 7.77 28.57 7.08
C PRO A 297 6.62 28.41 8.08
N MET A 298 6.51 27.25 8.74
CA MET A 298 5.46 26.99 9.73
C MET A 298 5.53 27.97 10.91
N TYR A 299 6.74 28.28 11.39
CA TYR A 299 6.94 29.30 12.43
C TYR A 299 6.40 30.68 12.02
N ARG A 300 6.57 31.07 10.75
CA ARG A 300 6.07 32.36 10.24
C ARG A 300 4.55 32.36 10.16
N ALA A 301 3.93 31.25 9.74
CA ALA A 301 2.48 31.09 9.69
C ALA A 301 1.87 31.15 11.10
N GLU A 302 2.45 30.45 12.07
CA GLU A 302 2.00 30.50 13.47
C GLU A 302 2.22 31.88 14.10
N GLN A 303 3.36 32.53 13.86
CA GLN A 303 3.62 33.88 14.36
C GLN A 303 2.59 34.88 13.81
N ARG A 304 2.26 34.80 12.52
CA ARG A 304 1.20 35.59 11.89
C ARG A 304 -0.14 35.36 12.60
N ALA A 305 -0.58 34.11 12.71
CA ALA A 305 -1.85 33.78 13.32
C ALA A 305 -1.95 34.28 14.77
N ARG A 306 -0.89 34.10 15.56
CA ARG A 306 -0.87 34.45 16.99
C ARG A 306 -0.84 35.95 17.23
N LEU A 307 0.05 36.68 16.55
CA LEU A 307 0.25 38.12 16.76
C LEU A 307 -0.85 38.97 16.12
N THR A 308 -1.28 38.64 14.90
CA THR A 308 -2.22 39.48 14.14
C THR A 308 -3.65 38.95 14.16
N GLY A 309 -3.85 37.69 14.58
CA GLY A 309 -5.14 36.99 14.47
C GLY A 309 -5.44 36.47 13.05
N GLN A 310 -4.56 36.69 12.07
CA GLN A 310 -4.76 36.22 10.69
C GLN A 310 -4.33 34.75 10.57
N VAL A 311 -5.30 33.86 10.76
CA VAL A 311 -5.11 32.39 10.74
C VAL A 311 -4.80 31.82 9.35
N SER A 312 -5.18 32.53 8.29
CA SER A 312 -4.83 32.22 6.90
C SER A 312 -3.88 33.27 6.32
N SER A 313 -3.13 32.87 5.29
CA SER A 313 -2.35 33.79 4.46
C SER A 313 -3.25 34.88 3.83
N PRO A 314 -2.80 36.15 3.74
CA PRO A 314 -3.58 37.24 3.15
C PRO A 314 -3.97 37.02 1.68
N ASN A 315 -3.17 36.25 0.94
CA ASN A 315 -3.39 35.93 -0.46
C ASN A 315 -3.90 34.48 -0.65
N ALA A 316 -4.44 33.85 0.39
CA ALA A 316 -4.87 32.47 0.33
C ALA A 316 -6.03 32.29 -0.66
N GLU A 317 -5.83 31.45 -1.67
CA GLU A 317 -6.92 30.98 -2.53
C GLU A 317 -7.52 29.72 -1.89
N ILE A 318 -8.56 29.93 -1.07
CA ILE A 318 -9.26 28.82 -0.42
C ILE A 318 -10.23 28.23 -1.44
N VAL A 319 -9.80 27.17 -2.12
CA VAL A 319 -10.71 26.33 -2.90
C VAL A 319 -11.74 25.75 -1.91
N GLN A 320 -13.03 25.83 -2.23
CA GLN A 320 -14.10 25.15 -1.50
C GLN A 320 -14.77 24.23 -2.49
N ASP A 321 -14.56 22.91 -2.35
CA ASP A 321 -15.33 21.95 -3.11
C ASP A 321 -16.58 21.60 -2.31
N GLU A 322 -17.65 22.32 -2.60
CA GLU A 322 -18.96 22.13 -1.97
C GLU A 322 -19.57 20.76 -2.31
N GLY A 323 -19.12 20.08 -3.36
CA GLY A 323 -19.72 18.84 -3.86
C GLY A 323 -19.37 17.59 -3.05
N GLU A 324 -18.08 17.29 -2.90
CA GLU A 324 -17.63 16.06 -2.22
C GLU A 324 -17.67 16.18 -0.69
N SER A 325 -17.34 17.37 -0.15
CA SER A 325 -17.43 17.63 1.29
C SER A 325 -18.87 17.59 1.81
N ALA A 326 -19.87 18.04 1.01
CA ALA A 326 -21.28 18.02 1.42
C ALA A 326 -21.92 16.62 1.39
N ALA A 327 -21.40 15.70 0.57
CA ALA A 327 -21.89 14.34 0.46
C ALA A 327 -21.63 13.53 1.75
N ILE A 328 -20.51 13.80 2.42
CA ILE A 328 -20.05 13.09 3.62
C ILE A 328 -20.37 13.89 4.90
N ALA A 329 -20.64 15.20 4.79
CA ALA A 329 -21.02 16.05 5.91
C ALA A 329 -22.20 15.49 6.72
N PRO A 330 -22.25 15.69 8.04
CA PRO A 330 -23.36 15.22 8.86
C PRO A 330 -24.68 15.88 8.46
N LYS A 331 -25.77 15.11 8.49
CA LYS A 331 -27.11 15.64 8.23
C LYS A 331 -27.48 16.72 9.26
N ALA A 332 -28.00 17.84 8.77
CA ALA A 332 -28.44 18.96 9.61
C ALA A 332 -29.65 18.58 10.49
N GLY A 333 -29.70 19.12 11.71
CA GLY A 333 -30.83 18.94 12.63
C GLY A 333 -30.89 17.58 13.34
N VAL A 334 -29.89 16.73 13.17
CA VAL A 334 -29.78 15.43 13.85
C VAL A 334 -29.03 15.58 15.16
N LYS A 335 -29.47 14.89 16.22
CA LYS A 335 -28.76 14.86 17.49
C LYS A 335 -27.59 13.87 17.40
N TYR A 336 -26.38 14.39 17.34
CA TYR A 336 -25.15 13.62 17.23
C TYR A 336 -24.91 12.74 18.47
N ARG A 337 -24.43 11.50 18.25
CA ARG A 337 -23.99 10.59 19.31
C ARG A 337 -22.76 9.80 18.87
N ALA A 338 -21.70 9.85 19.68
CA ALA A 338 -20.44 9.17 19.41
C ALA A 338 -20.58 7.66 19.16
N MET A 339 -21.54 7.02 19.83
CA MET A 339 -21.84 5.59 19.65
C MET A 339 -22.23 5.23 18.22
N ASP A 340 -22.76 6.17 17.42
CA ASP A 340 -23.17 5.93 16.03
C ASP A 340 -21.97 5.76 15.08
N ALA A 341 -20.76 6.12 15.53
CA ALA A 341 -19.50 5.81 14.87
C ALA A 341 -18.69 4.74 15.61
N VAL A 342 -18.59 4.84 16.95
CA VAL A 342 -17.76 3.92 17.76
C VAL A 342 -18.26 2.47 17.68
N LEU A 343 -19.57 2.23 17.77
CA LEU A 343 -20.09 0.86 17.83
C LEU A 343 -19.88 0.07 16.51
N PRO A 344 -20.16 0.62 15.31
CA PRO A 344 -19.82 -0.04 14.05
C PRO A 344 -18.33 -0.39 13.93
N ILE A 345 -17.43 0.51 14.33
CA ILE A 345 -15.97 0.29 14.29
C ILE A 345 -15.56 -0.81 15.28
N VAL A 346 -16.08 -0.79 16.51
CA VAL A 346 -15.79 -1.83 17.51
C VAL A 346 -16.29 -3.19 17.02
N VAL A 347 -17.50 -3.25 16.44
CA VAL A 347 -18.04 -4.49 15.86
C VAL A 347 -17.14 -4.97 14.73
N LEU A 348 -16.72 -4.09 13.82
CA LEU A 348 -15.76 -4.42 12.75
C LEU A 348 -14.48 -5.03 13.33
N VAL A 349 -13.79 -4.31 14.24
CA VAL A 349 -12.50 -4.75 14.81
C VAL A 349 -12.63 -6.08 15.54
N VAL A 350 -13.62 -6.21 16.42
CA VAL A 350 -13.83 -7.44 17.21
C VAL A 350 -14.20 -8.61 16.29
N SER A 351 -14.99 -8.36 15.25
CA SER A 351 -15.37 -9.41 14.30
C SER A 351 -14.20 -9.86 13.43
N VAL A 352 -13.31 -8.96 13.01
CA VAL A 352 -12.09 -9.32 12.28
C VAL A 352 -11.16 -10.14 13.19
N LEU A 353 -10.86 -9.66 14.40
CA LEU A 353 -10.00 -10.38 15.34
C LEU A 353 -10.59 -11.73 15.76
N GLY A 354 -11.91 -11.77 15.99
CA GLY A 354 -12.63 -13.01 16.28
C GLY A 354 -12.64 -13.96 15.08
N GLY A 355 -12.79 -13.43 13.85
CA GLY A 355 -12.69 -14.19 12.61
C GLY A 355 -11.32 -14.84 12.46
N LEU A 356 -10.24 -14.05 12.61
CA LEU A 356 -8.86 -14.56 12.57
C LEU A 356 -8.61 -15.64 13.62
N TYR A 357 -9.15 -15.46 14.84
CA TYR A 357 -9.02 -16.46 15.90
C TYR A 357 -9.79 -17.76 15.61
N VAL A 358 -10.96 -17.67 14.99
CA VAL A 358 -11.83 -18.82 14.69
C VAL A 358 -11.34 -19.60 13.47
N THR A 359 -10.77 -18.93 12.48
CA THR A 359 -10.28 -19.56 11.25
C THR A 359 -8.83 -20.03 11.33
N GLY A 360 -8.08 -19.57 12.34
CA GLY A 360 -6.69 -19.93 12.56
C GLY A 360 -6.48 -21.15 13.46
N GLU A 361 -5.33 -21.79 13.31
CA GLU A 361 -4.88 -22.93 14.11
C GLU A 361 -3.48 -22.68 14.69
N GLY A 362 -3.24 -23.09 15.94
CA GLY A 362 -1.94 -23.01 16.58
C GLY A 362 -1.98 -22.93 18.11
N ASP A 363 -0.82 -23.12 18.74
CA ASP A 363 -0.70 -23.10 20.20
C ASP A 363 -0.54 -21.69 20.78
N THR A 364 -0.01 -20.76 19.99
CA THR A 364 0.14 -19.35 20.37
C THR A 364 -0.79 -18.45 19.54
N LEU A 365 -1.12 -17.27 20.08
CA LEU A 365 -1.93 -16.27 19.35
C LEU A 365 -1.28 -15.87 18.02
N ARG A 366 0.06 -15.86 17.96
CA ARG A 366 0.81 -15.56 16.74
C ARG A 366 0.58 -16.64 15.69
N ASP A 367 0.61 -17.91 16.08
CA ASP A 367 0.43 -19.04 15.17
C ASP A 367 -1.00 -19.07 14.63
N ILE A 368 -1.98 -18.88 15.51
CA ILE A 368 -3.41 -18.78 15.14
C ILE A 368 -3.62 -17.68 14.10
N ILE A 369 -3.14 -16.46 14.36
CA ILE A 369 -3.31 -15.35 13.41
C ILE A 369 -2.54 -15.61 12.11
N GLY A 370 -1.38 -16.27 12.19
CA GLY A 370 -0.52 -16.56 11.04
C GLY A 370 -1.16 -17.53 10.05
N THR A 371 -1.90 -18.53 10.53
CA THR A 371 -2.56 -19.57 9.72
C THR A 371 -4.01 -19.25 9.36
N ALA A 372 -4.57 -18.17 9.90
CA ALA A 372 -5.96 -17.79 9.73
C ALA A 372 -6.34 -17.45 8.27
N ASP A 373 -7.58 -17.76 7.91
CA ASP A 373 -8.22 -17.17 6.73
C ASP A 373 -8.51 -15.69 7.00
N SER A 374 -7.54 -14.84 6.63
CA SER A 374 -7.65 -13.40 6.78
C SER A 374 -8.71 -12.80 5.85
N TYR A 375 -8.94 -13.36 4.67
CA TYR A 375 -9.91 -12.82 3.72
C TYR A 375 -11.34 -13.01 4.25
N GLY A 376 -11.66 -14.21 4.74
CA GLY A 376 -12.96 -14.50 5.36
C GLY A 376 -13.21 -13.61 6.60
N ALA A 377 -12.21 -13.47 7.48
CA ALA A 377 -12.32 -12.64 8.67
C ALA A 377 -12.61 -11.16 8.35
N LEU A 378 -11.91 -10.61 7.34
CA LEU A 378 -12.12 -9.24 6.86
C LEU A 378 -13.54 -9.07 6.29
N MET A 379 -13.99 -9.99 5.43
CA MET A 379 -15.35 -9.97 4.86
C MET A 379 -16.44 -9.98 5.93
N TRP A 380 -16.36 -10.88 6.91
CA TRP A 380 -17.35 -10.96 8.00
C TRP A 380 -17.37 -9.69 8.84
N GLY A 381 -16.19 -9.17 9.19
CA GLY A 381 -16.08 -7.95 9.98
C GLY A 381 -16.68 -6.74 9.27
N SER A 382 -16.36 -6.55 7.99
CA SER A 382 -16.89 -5.42 7.20
C SER A 382 -18.41 -5.47 7.04
N LEU A 383 -18.98 -6.66 6.79
CA LEU A 383 -20.42 -6.85 6.71
C LEU A 383 -21.12 -6.52 8.04
N LEU A 384 -20.62 -7.06 9.16
CA LEU A 384 -21.19 -6.82 10.49
C LEU A 384 -21.07 -5.34 10.91
N GLY A 385 -19.96 -4.68 10.55
CA GLY A 385 -19.77 -3.24 10.75
C GLY A 385 -20.83 -2.41 10.00
N VAL A 386 -21.04 -2.69 8.71
CA VAL A 386 -22.07 -2.02 7.90
C VAL A 386 -23.47 -2.26 8.47
N ILE A 387 -23.82 -3.52 8.78
CA ILE A 387 -25.13 -3.86 9.36
C ILE A 387 -25.36 -3.07 10.66
N THR A 388 -24.33 -2.95 11.51
CA THR A 388 -24.41 -2.19 12.75
C THR A 388 -24.63 -0.70 12.47
N ALA A 389 -23.91 -0.12 11.51
CA ALA A 389 -24.07 1.29 11.11
C ALA A 389 -25.49 1.57 10.57
N VAL A 390 -26.03 0.67 9.75
CA VAL A 390 -27.40 0.75 9.23
C VAL A 390 -28.42 0.62 10.36
N ALA A 391 -28.28 -0.39 11.22
CA ALA A 391 -29.21 -0.63 12.33
C ALA A 391 -29.28 0.56 13.30
N LEU A 392 -28.14 1.17 13.62
CA LEU A 392 -28.10 2.38 14.46
C LEU A 392 -28.74 3.57 13.78
N SER A 393 -28.42 3.79 12.49
CA SER A 393 -28.90 4.95 11.74
C SER A 393 -30.43 4.94 11.58
N LEU A 394 -30.98 3.76 11.25
CA LEU A 394 -32.43 3.57 11.11
C LEU A 394 -33.14 3.51 12.46
N GLY A 395 -32.60 2.74 13.43
CA GLY A 395 -33.20 2.54 14.75
C GLY A 395 -33.30 3.84 15.55
N ARG A 396 -32.31 4.73 15.41
CA ARG A 396 -32.33 6.06 16.03
C ARG A 396 -32.97 7.13 15.16
N ARG A 397 -33.38 6.79 13.93
CA ARG A 397 -33.96 7.71 12.94
C ARG A 397 -33.07 8.93 12.68
N THR A 398 -31.75 8.74 12.73
CA THR A 398 -30.80 9.79 12.33
C THR A 398 -30.78 9.94 10.81
N LEU A 399 -30.89 8.81 10.10
CA LEU A 399 -31.05 8.75 8.65
C LEU A 399 -32.26 7.87 8.29
N SER A 400 -32.94 8.21 7.20
CA SER A 400 -33.88 7.32 6.52
C SER A 400 -33.14 6.22 5.75
N LEU A 401 -33.86 5.20 5.28
CA LEU A 401 -33.28 4.14 4.45
C LEU A 401 -32.62 4.69 3.18
N SER A 402 -33.29 5.60 2.48
CA SER A 402 -32.74 6.24 1.27
C SER A 402 -31.48 7.05 1.58
N GLU A 403 -31.49 7.83 2.67
CA GLU A 403 -30.31 8.59 3.08
C GLU A 403 -29.15 7.67 3.51
N THR A 404 -29.44 6.55 4.16
CA THR A 404 -28.45 5.56 4.57
C THR A 404 -27.80 4.90 3.35
N VAL A 405 -28.61 4.50 2.37
CA VAL A 405 -28.12 3.93 1.10
C VAL A 405 -27.27 4.95 0.34
N ASN A 406 -27.73 6.20 0.23
CA ASN A 406 -26.96 7.26 -0.44
C ASN A 406 -25.63 7.55 0.27
N ALA A 407 -25.63 7.57 1.61
CA ALA A 407 -24.42 7.74 2.41
C ALA A 407 -23.45 6.56 2.20
N TRP A 408 -23.97 5.34 2.15
CA TRP A 408 -23.19 4.15 1.85
C TRP A 408 -22.55 4.24 0.45
N PHE A 409 -23.33 4.57 -0.58
CA PHE A 409 -22.80 4.75 -1.94
C PHE A 409 -21.74 5.85 -2.04
N ALA A 410 -21.91 6.97 -1.32
CA ALA A 410 -20.90 8.02 -1.26
C ALA A 410 -19.57 7.51 -0.69
N GLY A 411 -19.63 6.68 0.35
CA GLY A 411 -18.45 6.02 0.92
C GLY A 411 -17.85 4.94 0.01
N VAL A 412 -18.67 4.21 -0.75
CA VAL A 412 -18.17 3.28 -1.79
C VAL A 412 -17.42 4.04 -2.88
N LYS A 413 -17.94 5.20 -3.31
CA LYS A 413 -17.34 6.02 -4.36
C LYS A 413 -15.91 6.46 -4.01
N SER A 414 -15.62 6.78 -2.75
CA SER A 414 -14.27 7.18 -2.33
C SER A 414 -13.25 6.04 -2.44
N MET A 415 -13.68 4.78 -2.37
CA MET A 415 -12.80 3.60 -2.47
C MET A 415 -12.57 3.11 -3.90
N LEU A 416 -13.31 3.62 -4.89
CA LEU A 416 -13.21 3.13 -6.28
C LEU A 416 -11.82 3.32 -6.89
N LEU A 417 -11.15 4.43 -6.57
CA LEU A 417 -9.79 4.70 -7.07
C LEU A 417 -8.80 3.63 -6.60
N ALA A 418 -8.81 3.31 -5.31
CA ALA A 418 -7.97 2.27 -4.72
C ALA A 418 -8.24 0.89 -5.34
N CYS A 419 -9.52 0.53 -5.53
CA CYS A 419 -9.89 -0.74 -6.16
C CYS A 419 -9.41 -0.85 -7.62
N VAL A 420 -9.48 0.23 -8.41
CA VAL A 420 -8.94 0.22 -9.78
C VAL A 420 -7.42 0.05 -9.79
N ILE A 421 -6.73 0.73 -8.87
CA ILE A 421 -5.27 0.58 -8.73
C ILE A 421 -4.91 -0.86 -8.33
N LEU A 422 -5.65 -1.50 -7.41
CA LEU A 422 -5.43 -2.90 -7.03
C LEU A 422 -5.53 -3.84 -8.22
N VAL A 423 -6.61 -3.76 -8.99
CA VAL A 423 -6.82 -4.66 -10.14
C VAL A 423 -5.68 -4.50 -11.15
N LEU A 424 -5.24 -3.28 -11.42
CA LEU A 424 -4.10 -3.03 -12.31
C LEU A 424 -2.76 -3.49 -11.70
N ALA A 425 -2.58 -3.35 -10.40
CA ALA A 425 -1.38 -3.80 -9.69
C ALA A 425 -1.28 -5.33 -9.66
N TRP A 426 -2.39 -6.04 -9.42
CA TRP A 426 -2.46 -7.51 -9.49
C TRP A 426 -2.21 -8.01 -10.89
N ALA A 427 -2.81 -7.37 -11.90
CA ALA A 427 -2.52 -7.70 -13.29
C ALA A 427 -1.05 -7.42 -13.65
N LEU A 428 -0.46 -6.36 -13.10
CA LEU A 428 0.97 -6.07 -13.24
C LEU A 428 1.85 -7.12 -12.52
N SER A 429 1.44 -7.59 -11.34
CA SER A 429 2.11 -8.68 -10.63
C SER A 429 2.15 -9.94 -11.49
N GLU A 430 0.97 -10.35 -11.99
CA GLU A 430 0.82 -11.54 -12.81
C GLU A 430 1.68 -11.48 -14.08
N ILE A 431 1.68 -10.35 -14.79
CA ILE A 431 2.52 -10.24 -15.99
C ILE A 431 4.01 -10.29 -15.66
N THR A 432 4.45 -9.77 -14.50
CA THR A 432 5.86 -9.86 -14.09
C THR A 432 6.29 -11.28 -13.78
N THR A 433 5.38 -12.11 -13.26
CA THR A 433 5.55 -13.56 -13.08
C THR A 433 5.65 -14.27 -14.43
N VAL A 434 4.73 -13.99 -15.36
CA VAL A 434 4.70 -14.59 -16.71
C VAL A 434 5.99 -14.35 -17.50
N ILE A 435 6.59 -13.16 -17.33
CA ILE A 435 7.86 -12.81 -18.01
C ILE A 435 9.11 -13.10 -17.15
N TYR A 436 8.95 -13.79 -16.02
CA TYR A 436 10.05 -14.26 -15.16
C TYR A 436 10.94 -13.13 -14.63
N THR A 437 10.34 -12.01 -14.23
CA THR A 437 11.07 -10.81 -13.79
C THR A 437 11.92 -11.09 -12.55
N ALA A 438 11.35 -11.81 -11.58
CA ALA A 438 12.06 -12.19 -10.35
C ALA A 438 13.32 -13.00 -10.65
N ASP A 439 13.23 -13.99 -11.54
CA ASP A 439 14.37 -14.82 -11.93
C ASP A 439 15.50 -14.04 -12.59
N TYR A 440 15.16 -13.05 -13.41
CA TYR A 440 16.18 -12.21 -14.00
C TYR A 440 16.87 -11.35 -12.95
N LEU A 441 16.11 -10.78 -12.02
CA LEU A 441 16.66 -10.02 -10.90
C LEU A 441 17.61 -10.87 -10.06
N ILE A 442 17.24 -12.13 -9.78
CA ILE A 442 18.11 -13.14 -9.14
C ILE A 442 19.44 -13.24 -9.90
N SER A 443 19.39 -13.42 -11.22
CA SER A 443 20.58 -13.64 -12.05
C SER A 443 21.57 -12.46 -12.11
N VAL A 444 21.11 -11.23 -11.85
CA VAL A 444 21.93 -10.01 -12.02
C VAL A 444 22.35 -9.38 -10.70
N LEU A 445 21.52 -9.47 -9.65
CA LEU A 445 21.73 -8.72 -8.41
C LEU A 445 22.41 -9.51 -7.29
N GLY A 446 22.63 -10.81 -7.49
CA GLY A 446 23.12 -11.75 -6.47
C GLY A 446 24.36 -11.34 -5.69
N ASP A 447 25.38 -10.81 -6.38
CA ASP A 447 26.69 -10.53 -5.76
C ASP A 447 26.95 -9.04 -5.49
N SER A 448 26.06 -8.14 -5.93
CA SER A 448 26.38 -6.70 -6.06
C SER A 448 25.67 -5.79 -5.06
N LEU A 449 24.64 -6.26 -4.35
CA LEU A 449 23.87 -5.46 -3.39
C LEU A 449 23.94 -6.05 -1.98
N PRO A 450 24.53 -5.33 -1.00
CA PRO A 450 24.41 -5.70 0.42
C PRO A 450 22.93 -5.74 0.84
N PRO A 451 22.41 -6.88 1.32
CA PRO A 451 20.99 -7.02 1.64
C PRO A 451 20.47 -5.95 2.62
N GLY A 452 21.30 -5.50 3.56
CA GLY A 452 20.90 -4.50 4.54
C GLY A 452 20.66 -3.08 4.02
N ILE A 453 21.12 -2.74 2.80
CA ILE A 453 20.85 -1.43 2.19
C ILE A 453 19.51 -1.44 1.41
N VAL A 454 19.01 -2.62 1.06
CA VAL A 454 17.84 -2.78 0.18
C VAL A 454 16.60 -2.05 0.71
N PRO A 455 16.20 -2.15 2.01
CA PRO A 455 15.06 -1.41 2.53
C PRO A 455 15.16 0.12 2.33
N LEU A 456 16.37 0.69 2.50
CA LEU A 456 16.59 2.12 2.33
C LEU A 456 16.35 2.57 0.88
N LEU A 457 16.87 1.81 -0.10
CA LEU A 457 16.67 2.11 -1.52
C LEU A 457 15.19 2.04 -1.90
N ILE A 458 14.49 1.04 -1.37
CA ILE A 458 13.04 0.88 -1.56
C ILE A 458 12.28 2.07 -0.99
N PHE A 459 12.62 2.51 0.23
CA PHE A 459 11.97 3.67 0.84
C PHE A 459 12.12 4.93 -0.03
N VAL A 460 13.32 5.19 -0.54
CA VAL A 460 13.59 6.33 -1.43
C VAL A 460 12.79 6.21 -2.73
N LEU A 461 12.77 5.02 -3.34
CA LEU A 461 12.02 4.78 -4.57
C LEU A 461 10.51 4.98 -4.37
N ALA A 462 9.97 4.47 -3.26
CA ALA A 462 8.57 4.64 -2.89
C ALA A 462 8.21 6.10 -2.63
N ALA A 463 9.07 6.83 -1.90
CA ALA A 463 8.88 8.25 -1.65
C ALA A 463 8.95 9.09 -2.93
N LEU A 464 9.88 8.82 -3.84
CA LEU A 464 9.98 9.53 -5.12
C LEU A 464 8.79 9.25 -6.04
N THR A 465 8.33 7.99 -6.06
CA THR A 465 7.17 7.58 -6.85
C THR A 465 5.91 8.28 -6.33
N ALA A 466 5.61 8.18 -5.03
CA ALA A 466 4.45 8.81 -4.42
C ALA A 466 4.51 10.35 -4.49
N PHE A 467 5.68 10.95 -4.31
CA PHE A 467 5.86 12.38 -4.47
C PHE A 467 5.48 12.85 -5.88
N SER A 468 5.86 12.09 -6.91
CA SER A 468 5.66 12.48 -8.30
C SER A 468 4.25 12.16 -8.82
N THR A 469 3.60 11.13 -8.28
CA THR A 469 2.22 10.78 -8.62
C THR A 469 1.18 11.50 -7.77
N GLY A 470 1.56 11.98 -6.58
CA GLY A 470 0.62 12.50 -5.59
C GLY A 470 -0.32 11.41 -5.05
N SER A 471 0.15 10.16 -4.96
CA SER A 471 -0.72 9.06 -4.48
C SER A 471 0.08 7.98 -3.78
N SER A 472 -0.21 7.80 -2.48
CA SER A 472 0.30 6.69 -1.67
C SER A 472 -0.11 5.34 -2.26
N TRP A 473 -1.40 5.17 -2.56
CA TRP A 473 -1.97 3.97 -3.18
C TRP A 473 -1.22 3.60 -4.45
N GLY A 474 -1.03 4.56 -5.36
CA GLY A 474 -0.35 4.26 -6.63
C GLY A 474 1.08 3.79 -6.49
N ALA A 475 1.86 4.42 -5.59
CA ALA A 475 3.24 4.01 -5.36
C ALA A 475 3.33 2.59 -4.79
N MET A 476 2.45 2.24 -3.85
CA MET A 476 2.38 0.89 -3.31
C MET A 476 2.00 -0.14 -4.38
N GLY A 477 0.98 0.15 -5.19
CA GLY A 477 0.53 -0.75 -6.26
C GLY A 477 1.58 -0.99 -7.34
N ILE A 478 2.42 0.01 -7.63
CA ILE A 478 3.54 -0.14 -8.58
C ILE A 478 4.68 -0.97 -7.96
N LEU A 479 5.04 -0.70 -6.69
CA LEU A 479 6.29 -1.19 -6.12
C LEU A 479 6.16 -2.52 -5.37
N MET A 480 5.03 -2.79 -4.70
CA MET A 480 4.90 -4.00 -3.86
C MET A 480 5.07 -5.31 -4.67
N PRO A 481 4.44 -5.46 -5.85
CA PRO A 481 4.61 -6.66 -6.69
C PRO A 481 6.06 -6.89 -7.14
N LEU A 482 6.86 -5.84 -7.22
CA LEU A 482 8.26 -5.90 -7.64
C LEU A 482 9.21 -6.14 -6.46
N VAL A 483 8.97 -5.44 -5.35
CA VAL A 483 9.88 -5.37 -4.22
C VAL A 483 9.96 -6.70 -3.47
N ILE A 484 8.83 -7.34 -3.22
CA ILE A 484 8.81 -8.60 -2.45
C ILE A 484 9.60 -9.70 -3.17
N PRO A 485 9.34 -10.00 -4.46
CA PRO A 485 10.13 -11.01 -5.18
C PRO A 485 11.61 -10.64 -5.30
N LEU A 486 11.92 -9.35 -5.50
CA LEU A 486 13.29 -8.86 -5.53
C LEU A 486 14.03 -9.07 -4.20
N VAL A 487 13.38 -8.78 -3.08
CA VAL A 487 14.00 -8.93 -1.76
C VAL A 487 14.19 -10.40 -1.43
N TRP A 488 13.20 -11.24 -1.73
CA TRP A 488 13.30 -12.69 -1.55
C TRP A 488 14.46 -13.28 -2.36
N ALA A 489 14.57 -12.89 -3.63
CA ALA A 489 15.69 -13.22 -4.51
C ALA A 489 17.06 -12.87 -3.92
N ILE A 490 17.21 -11.65 -3.38
CA ILE A 490 18.46 -11.21 -2.76
C ILE A 490 18.77 -12.04 -1.51
N LEU A 491 17.76 -12.36 -0.70
CA LEU A 491 17.94 -13.19 0.49
C LEU A 491 18.35 -14.62 0.13
N GLU A 492 17.73 -15.22 -0.89
CA GLU A 492 18.02 -16.58 -1.35
C GLU A 492 19.48 -16.73 -1.80
N ILE A 493 19.95 -15.81 -2.65
CA ILE A 493 21.32 -15.87 -3.17
C ILE A 493 22.37 -15.69 -2.06
N ASN A 494 22.04 -14.88 -1.05
CA ASN A 494 22.94 -14.65 0.08
C ASN A 494 22.83 -15.73 1.17
N GLY A 495 21.98 -16.75 1.00
CA GLY A 495 21.73 -17.78 2.01
C GLY A 495 21.03 -17.25 3.27
N LEU A 496 20.27 -16.16 3.14
CA LEU A 496 19.60 -15.42 4.21
C LEU A 496 18.08 -15.62 4.20
N THR A 497 17.58 -16.74 3.69
CA THR A 497 16.14 -17.09 3.74
C THR A 497 15.71 -17.65 5.09
N GLY A 498 16.63 -17.79 6.05
CA GLY A 498 16.30 -18.16 7.42
C GLY A 498 15.50 -17.07 8.14
N GLY A 499 14.63 -17.47 9.07
CA GLY A 499 13.74 -16.57 9.82
C GLY A 499 14.43 -15.40 10.53
N ASP A 500 15.70 -15.55 10.93
CA ASP A 500 16.49 -14.49 11.56
C ASP A 500 16.70 -13.26 10.65
N HIS A 501 16.63 -13.46 9.33
CA HIS A 501 16.85 -12.43 8.31
C HIS A 501 15.56 -11.91 7.68
N HIS A 502 14.40 -12.44 8.05
CA HIS A 502 13.09 -11.95 7.58
C HIS A 502 12.85 -10.48 7.94
N HIS A 503 13.59 -9.93 8.92
CA HIS A 503 13.57 -8.49 9.21
C HIS A 503 13.86 -7.61 7.99
N ILE A 504 14.68 -8.08 7.03
CA ILE A 504 14.97 -7.34 5.80
C ILE A 504 13.73 -7.31 4.89
N LEU A 505 13.02 -8.44 4.76
CA LEU A 505 11.76 -8.50 4.02
C LEU A 505 10.69 -7.63 4.67
N TYR A 506 10.46 -7.80 5.98
CA TYR A 506 9.47 -7.00 6.71
C TYR A 506 9.78 -5.50 6.66
N SER A 507 11.06 -5.13 6.81
CA SER A 507 11.49 -3.74 6.66
C SER A 507 11.32 -3.24 5.23
N SER A 508 11.50 -4.07 4.21
CA SER A 508 11.32 -3.70 2.81
C SER A 508 9.85 -3.46 2.46
N VAL A 509 8.96 -4.34 2.92
CA VAL A 509 7.50 -4.15 2.84
C VAL A 509 7.10 -2.85 3.54
N ALA A 510 7.57 -2.65 4.78
CA ALA A 510 7.34 -1.39 5.50
C ALA A 510 7.89 -0.19 4.73
N CYS A 511 9.05 -0.30 4.07
CA CYS A 511 9.62 0.81 3.29
C CYS A 511 8.81 1.15 2.04
N VAL A 512 8.14 0.19 1.40
CA VAL A 512 7.17 0.49 0.32
C VAL A 512 6.00 1.28 0.88
N LEU A 513 5.36 0.77 1.94
CA LEU A 513 4.17 1.39 2.54
C LEU A 513 4.49 2.79 3.09
N THR A 514 5.53 2.89 3.90
CA THR A 514 5.90 4.12 4.59
C THR A 514 6.64 5.13 3.73
N GLY A 515 7.39 4.67 2.73
CA GLY A 515 7.99 5.53 1.72
C GLY A 515 6.91 6.19 0.87
N ALA A 516 5.86 5.45 0.49
CA ALA A 516 4.72 6.01 -0.22
C ALA A 516 4.05 7.14 0.59
N VAL A 517 3.75 6.91 1.87
CA VAL A 517 3.19 7.95 2.77
C VAL A 517 4.13 9.15 2.92
N CYS A 518 5.45 8.92 3.00
CA CYS A 518 6.44 10.01 3.08
C CYS A 518 6.47 10.88 1.82
N GLY A 519 6.42 10.25 0.64
CA GLY A 519 6.37 10.96 -0.63
C GLY A 519 5.09 11.77 -0.80
N ASP A 520 3.97 11.18 -0.40
CA ASP A 520 2.64 11.77 -0.45
C ASP A 520 2.56 13.07 0.38
N HIS A 521 3.00 13.04 1.64
CA HIS A 521 3.10 14.23 2.50
C HIS A 521 3.95 15.37 1.91
N CYS A 522 4.91 15.04 1.06
CA CYS A 522 5.80 16.04 0.46
C CYS A 522 5.20 16.62 -0.83
N SER A 523 4.21 15.97 -1.44
CA SER A 523 3.76 16.26 -2.80
C SER A 523 2.76 17.41 -2.89
N PRO A 524 2.97 18.39 -3.79
CA PRO A 524 2.00 19.46 -4.06
C PRO A 524 0.79 19.04 -4.91
N ILE A 525 0.70 17.76 -5.27
CA ILE A 525 -0.41 17.21 -6.06
C ILE A 525 -1.03 15.99 -5.38
N SER A 526 -0.65 15.74 -4.13
CA SER A 526 -1.18 14.64 -3.33
C SER A 526 -2.65 14.86 -3.02
N ASP A 527 -3.46 13.80 -3.18
CA ASP A 527 -4.88 13.82 -2.86
C ASP A 527 -5.13 14.07 -1.37
N THR A 528 -4.41 13.39 -0.47
CA THR A 528 -4.46 13.59 0.98
C THR A 528 -4.00 15.00 1.36
N THR A 529 -2.91 15.49 0.77
CA THR A 529 -2.38 16.85 1.03
C THR A 529 -3.36 17.94 0.56
N ILE A 530 -3.99 17.75 -0.61
CA ILE A 530 -5.06 18.62 -1.11
C ILE A 530 -6.24 18.58 -0.14
N LEU A 531 -6.74 17.39 0.20
CA LEU A 531 -7.88 17.21 1.09
C LEU A 531 -7.63 17.82 2.48
N SER A 532 -6.41 17.70 3.01
CA SER A 532 -5.97 18.26 4.30
C SER A 532 -6.00 19.78 4.28
N SER A 533 -5.47 20.40 3.21
CA SER A 533 -5.52 21.86 3.05
C SER A 533 -6.96 22.38 2.88
N MET A 534 -7.78 21.66 2.09
CA MET A 534 -9.18 21.95 1.82
C MET A 534 -10.03 21.87 3.10
N ALA A 535 -9.92 20.77 3.84
CA ALA A 535 -10.65 20.51 5.07
C ALA A 535 -10.20 21.45 6.20
N SER A 536 -8.95 21.91 6.19
CA SER A 536 -8.45 22.88 7.15
C SER A 536 -8.74 24.33 6.74
N GLY A 537 -9.06 24.58 5.48
CA GLY A 537 -9.39 25.91 4.95
C GLY A 537 -8.17 26.84 4.80
N CYS A 538 -7.00 26.27 4.48
CA CYS A 538 -5.79 27.02 4.13
C CYS A 538 -5.50 26.91 2.63
N ASP A 539 -4.65 27.81 2.14
CA ASP A 539 -4.10 27.70 0.81
C ASP A 539 -3.26 26.42 0.68
N HIS A 540 -3.45 25.70 -0.42
CA HIS A 540 -2.81 24.42 -0.65
C HIS A 540 -1.28 24.55 -0.75
N ILE A 541 -0.78 25.57 -1.44
CA ILE A 541 0.67 25.78 -1.60
C ILE A 541 1.32 26.21 -0.29
N ASP A 542 0.63 27.02 0.53
CA ASP A 542 1.13 27.36 1.86
C ASP A 542 1.18 26.14 2.78
N HIS A 543 0.19 25.24 2.71
CA HIS A 543 0.24 23.97 3.44
C HIS A 543 1.46 23.13 3.02
N VAL A 544 1.64 22.87 1.72
CA VAL A 544 2.78 22.09 1.21
C VAL A 544 4.11 22.70 1.66
N ARG A 545 4.26 24.02 1.51
CA ARG A 545 5.49 24.75 1.87
C ARG A 545 5.80 24.66 3.37
N THR A 546 4.78 24.68 4.22
CA THR A 546 4.97 24.63 5.69
C THR A 546 5.18 23.20 6.20
N GLN A 547 4.57 22.21 5.57
CA GLN A 547 4.71 20.78 5.89
C GLN A 547 6.04 20.18 5.43
N LEU A 548 6.52 20.54 4.24
CA LEU A 548 7.67 19.91 3.59
C LEU A 548 8.94 19.83 4.49
N PRO A 549 9.37 20.90 5.19
CA PRO A 549 10.55 20.82 6.05
C PRO A 549 10.40 19.83 7.21
N TYR A 550 9.16 19.63 7.70
CA TYR A 550 8.86 18.74 8.81
C TYR A 550 8.85 17.30 8.31
N ALA A 551 8.18 17.03 7.19
CA ALA A 551 8.15 15.71 6.56
C ALA A 551 9.56 15.24 6.17
N LEU A 552 10.37 16.11 5.54
CA LEU A 552 11.76 15.78 5.19
C LEU A 552 12.64 15.52 6.42
N PHE A 553 12.47 16.29 7.49
CA PHE A 553 13.23 16.07 8.72
C PHE A 553 12.92 14.70 9.33
N VAL A 554 11.64 14.33 9.39
CA VAL A 554 11.22 12.99 9.85
C VAL A 554 11.71 11.89 8.91
N GLY A 555 11.57 12.08 7.59
CA GLY A 555 12.02 11.12 6.58
C GLY A 555 13.52 10.85 6.64
N VAL A 556 14.35 11.89 6.77
CA VAL A 556 15.81 11.74 6.91
C VAL A 556 16.18 11.00 8.19
N VAL A 557 15.51 11.32 9.31
CA VAL A 557 15.75 10.61 10.57
C VAL A 557 15.33 9.15 10.48
N ALA A 558 14.16 8.87 9.89
CA ALA A 558 13.68 7.51 9.67
C ALA A 558 14.66 6.71 8.80
N MET A 559 15.17 7.29 7.71
CA MET A 559 16.15 6.65 6.82
C MET A 559 17.48 6.34 7.53
N LEU A 560 18.09 7.33 8.17
CA LEU A 560 19.46 7.21 8.69
C LEU A 560 19.54 6.46 10.03
N LEU A 561 18.53 6.61 10.90
CA LEU A 561 18.57 6.09 12.27
C LEU A 561 17.63 4.90 12.49
N GLY A 562 16.66 4.69 11.60
CA GLY A 562 15.73 3.57 11.64
C GLY A 562 16.05 2.52 10.57
N ILE A 563 15.72 2.85 9.33
CA ILE A 563 15.69 1.92 8.19
C ILE A 563 17.08 1.35 7.90
N LEU A 564 18.09 2.19 7.71
CA LEU A 564 19.44 1.73 7.36
C LEU A 564 20.05 0.83 8.45
N PRO A 565 20.06 1.21 9.73
CA PRO A 565 20.54 0.32 10.78
C PRO A 565 19.72 -0.96 10.93
N ALA A 566 18.38 -0.87 10.80
CA ALA A 566 17.50 -2.04 10.90
C ALA A 566 17.77 -3.07 9.80
N GLY A 567 18.06 -2.62 8.58
CA GLY A 567 18.48 -3.51 7.48
C GLY A 567 19.78 -4.28 7.78
N PHE A 568 20.68 -3.72 8.60
CA PHE A 568 21.88 -4.41 9.08
C PHE A 568 21.68 -5.18 10.40
N GLY A 569 20.43 -5.41 10.80
CA GLY A 569 20.10 -6.22 11.98
C GLY A 569 19.99 -5.44 13.29
N MET A 570 20.03 -4.10 13.28
CA MET A 570 19.71 -3.33 14.50
C MET A 570 18.25 -3.57 14.90
N PRO A 571 17.95 -3.89 16.17
CA PRO A 571 16.57 -4.01 16.63
C PRO A 571 15.78 -2.72 16.37
N TRP A 572 14.61 -2.84 15.76
CA TRP A 572 13.78 -1.71 15.32
C TRP A 572 13.47 -0.71 16.46
N TRP A 573 13.27 -1.19 17.68
CA TRP A 573 12.94 -0.35 18.84
C TRP A 573 14.09 0.57 19.25
N ILE A 574 15.35 0.17 19.01
CA ILE A 574 16.52 1.02 19.27
C ILE A 574 16.52 2.18 18.27
N GLY A 575 16.39 1.88 16.98
CA GLY A 575 16.30 2.90 15.93
C GLY A 575 15.12 3.86 16.15
N MET A 576 13.98 3.33 16.60
CA MET A 576 12.79 4.12 16.94
C MET A 576 13.05 5.07 18.11
N ALA A 577 13.66 4.59 19.19
CA ALA A 577 13.97 5.40 20.36
C ALA A 577 15.00 6.50 20.05
N ILE A 578 16.06 6.17 19.31
CA ILE A 578 17.08 7.14 18.88
C ILE A 578 16.45 8.18 17.95
N GLY A 579 15.68 7.75 16.95
CA GLY A 579 14.98 8.64 16.02
C GLY A 579 14.03 9.59 16.75
N GLY A 580 13.21 9.07 17.67
CA GLY A 580 12.31 9.88 18.49
C GLY A 580 13.06 10.90 19.35
N GLY A 581 14.18 10.51 19.94
CA GLY A 581 15.07 11.42 20.68
C GLY A 581 15.63 12.53 19.80
N VAL A 582 16.17 12.20 18.63
CA VAL A 582 16.72 13.17 17.67
C VAL A 582 15.65 14.16 17.18
N LEU A 583 14.43 13.69 16.91
CA LEU A 583 13.33 14.57 16.52
C LEU A 583 12.92 15.52 17.65
N PHE A 584 12.82 15.01 18.89
CA PHE A 584 12.50 15.83 20.06
C PHE A 584 13.55 16.90 20.33
N PHE A 585 14.84 16.53 20.36
CA PHE A 585 15.94 17.48 20.59
C PHE A 585 16.14 18.41 19.39
N GLY A 586 16.01 17.91 18.16
CA GLY A 586 16.06 18.71 16.95
C GLY A 586 15.00 19.80 16.94
N LEU A 587 13.75 19.48 17.34
CA LEU A 587 12.70 20.49 17.51
C LEU A 587 13.06 21.54 18.57
N ARG A 588 13.76 21.17 19.65
CA ARG A 588 14.20 22.14 20.66
C ARG A 588 15.33 23.06 20.17
N ILE A 589 16.21 22.55 19.32
CA ILE A 589 17.36 23.27 18.78
C ILE A 589 16.93 24.20 17.65
N PHE A 590 16.18 23.69 16.67
CA PHE A 590 15.75 24.44 15.49
C PHE A 590 14.45 25.22 15.73
N GLY A 591 13.58 24.71 16.59
CA GLY A 591 12.26 25.29 16.87
C GLY A 591 12.34 26.48 17.82
N ARG A 592 11.71 27.56 17.40
CA ARG A 592 11.55 28.79 18.19
C ARG A 592 10.20 28.78 18.89
N SER A 593 10.15 29.25 20.13
CA SER A 593 8.88 29.43 20.85
C SER A 593 8.03 30.47 20.14
N ILE A 594 6.76 30.14 19.94
CA ILE A 594 5.77 31.09 19.45
C ILE A 594 5.53 32.14 20.56
N PRO A 595 5.56 33.45 20.24
CA PRO A 595 5.18 34.48 21.21
C PRO A 595 3.72 34.29 21.65
N GLU A 596 3.48 34.26 22.96
CA GLU A 596 2.12 34.36 23.49
C GLU A 596 1.59 35.78 23.25
N ALA A 597 0.34 35.88 22.79
CA ALA A 597 -0.32 37.14 22.46
C ALA A 597 -0.97 37.79 23.68
#